data_AF-A0A6C0AU42-F1
#
_entry.id   AF-A0A6C0AU42-F1
#
_cell.length_a   1.000
_cell.length_b   1.000
_cell.length_c   1.000
_cell.angle_alpha   90.00
_cell.angle_beta   90.00
_cell.angle_gamma   90.00
#
_symmetry.space_group_name_H-M   'P 1'
#
loop_
_entity.id
_entity.type
_entity.pdbx_description
1 polymer ?
#
loop_
_entity_poly.entity_id
_entity_poly.type
_entity_poly.pdbx_seq_one_letter_code
_entity_poly.pdbx_strand_id
1 'polypeptide(L)'
;METIPYDVIINNIIPYTYNVQPEELLRDIRSFTCDLDLVESVYLTQYNEFILLHDLIKFCNNKKYPVFDIDIKFENILNRSFIIKNMDDSTRTHYIFINYHRDMNFHLNKKIRILWGLLLPNQRSHFINYHILEDFD
;
A
#
# COMPACT_ATOMS: atom_id res chain seq x y z
N MET A 1 4.25 13.01 25.05
CA MET A 1 3.92 11.82 24.24
C MET A 1 2.67 11.21 24.85
N GLU A 2 1.59 11.11 24.08
CA GLU A 2 0.37 10.44 24.54
C GLU A 2 0.62 8.93 24.53
N THR A 3 0.37 8.26 25.65
CA THR A 3 0.50 6.80 25.76
C THR A 3 -0.81 6.14 25.37
N ILE A 4 -0.74 4.95 24.76
CA ILE A 4 -1.93 4.16 24.46
C ILE A 4 -2.65 3.82 25.77
N PRO A 5 -3.98 3.99 25.87
CA PRO A 5 -4.72 3.65 27.09
C PRO A 5 -4.53 2.19 27.50
N TYR A 6 -4.36 1.93 28.79
CA TYR A 6 -4.11 0.59 29.33
C TYR A 6 -5.20 -0.42 28.94
N ASP A 7 -6.46 0.00 28.92
CA ASP A 7 -7.57 -0.87 28.51
C ASP A 7 -7.46 -1.35 27.07
N VAL A 8 -6.91 -0.52 26.18
CA VAL A 8 -6.68 -0.92 24.78
C VAL A 8 -5.56 -1.97 24.73
N ILE A 9 -4.48 -1.76 25.50
CA ILE A 9 -3.36 -2.70 25.56
C ILE A 9 -3.83 -4.06 26.09
N ILE A 10 -4.51 -4.08 27.24
CA ILE A 10 -4.91 -5.32 27.91
C ILE A 10 -5.97 -6.07 27.10
N ASN A 11 -6.98 -5.37 26.58
CA ASN A 11 -8.12 -6.05 25.96
C ASN A 11 -7.96 -6.27 24.45
N ASN A 12 -7.11 -5.50 23.77
CA ASN A 12 -7.01 -5.52 22.30
C ASN A 12 -5.61 -5.81 21.75
N ILE A 13 -4.54 -5.70 22.54
CA ILE A 13 -3.16 -5.96 22.07
C ILE A 13 -2.63 -7.26 22.68
N ILE A 14 -2.64 -7.37 24.01
CA ILE A 14 -2.14 -8.53 24.76
C ILE A 14 -2.72 -9.87 24.27
N PRO A 15 -4.01 -10.02 23.94
CA PRO A 15 -4.53 -11.30 23.48
C PRO A 15 -3.83 -11.83 22.22
N TYR A 16 -3.32 -10.95 21.36
CA TYR A 16 -2.60 -11.33 20.16
C TYR A 16 -1.14 -11.71 20.43
N THR A 17 -0.57 -11.38 21.60
CA THR A 17 0.81 -11.77 21.93
C THR A 17 0.92 -13.19 22.47
N TYR A 18 -0.18 -13.77 22.95
CA TYR A 18 -0.20 -15.12 23.53
C TYR A 18 -0.79 -16.18 22.59
N ASN A 19 -1.43 -15.76 21.50
CA ASN A 19 -2.02 -16.65 20.50
C ASN A 19 -1.10 -16.81 19.28
N VAL A 20 -1.02 -18.03 18.76
CA VAL A 20 -0.34 -18.29 17.48
C VAL A 20 -1.05 -17.49 16.40
N GLN A 21 -0.29 -16.64 15.71
CA GLN A 21 -0.81 -15.83 14.62
C GLN A 21 -0.95 -16.68 13.35
N PRO A 22 -1.94 -16.40 12.48
CA PRO A 22 -2.05 -17.07 11.20
C PRO A 22 -0.76 -16.99 10.39
N GLU A 23 -0.35 -18.09 9.77
CA GLU A 23 0.89 -18.16 8.99
C GLU A 23 0.92 -17.12 7.86
N GLU A 24 -0.22 -16.88 7.23
CA GLU A 24 -0.37 -15.89 6.16
C GLU A 24 -0.05 -14.47 6.64
N LEU A 25 -0.54 -14.11 7.83
CA LEU A 25 -0.27 -12.80 8.45
C LEU A 25 1.21 -12.67 8.82
N LEU A 26 1.79 -13.71 9.41
CA LEU A 26 3.22 -13.71 9.76
C LEU A 26 4.11 -13.58 8.53
N ARG A 27 3.76 -14.27 7.44
CA ARG A 27 4.48 -14.14 6.16
C ARG A 27 4.41 -12.72 5.63
N ASP A 28 3.23 -12.10 5.66
CA ASP A 28 3.02 -10.72 5.20
C ASP A 28 3.88 -9.73 5.99
N ILE A 29 3.78 -9.77 7.34
CA ILE A 29 4.57 -8.89 8.24
C ILE A 29 6.07 -9.04 8.00
N ARG A 30 6.56 -10.28 7.88
CA ARG A 30 7.99 -10.56 7.69
C ARG A 30 8.50 -10.09 6.34
N SER A 31 7.72 -10.28 5.27
CA SER A 31 8.16 -9.89 3.93
C SER A 31 8.01 -8.39 3.71
N PHE A 32 7.09 -7.71 4.42
CA PHE A 32 6.78 -6.30 4.21
C PHE A 32 8.02 -5.39 4.18
N THR A 33 8.86 -5.47 5.21
CA THR A 33 10.04 -4.61 5.33
C THR A 33 11.09 -4.96 4.28
N CYS A 34 11.40 -6.25 4.10
CA CYS A 34 12.40 -6.68 3.12
C CYS A 34 12.00 -6.32 1.68
N ASP A 35 10.73 -6.51 1.32
CA ASP A 35 10.22 -6.21 0.00
C ASP A 35 10.22 -4.69 -0.25
N LEU A 36 9.85 -3.88 0.77
CA LEU A 36 9.88 -2.42 0.67
C LEU A 36 11.31 -1.88 0.56
N ASP A 37 12.23 -2.38 1.39
CA ASP A 37 13.63 -1.95 1.39
C ASP A 37 14.28 -2.23 0.02
N LEU A 38 13.97 -3.38 -0.58
CA LEU A 38 14.41 -3.70 -1.94
C LEU A 38 13.88 -2.68 -2.95
N VAL A 39 12.58 -2.43 -2.96
CA VAL A 39 11.95 -1.47 -3.88
C VAL A 39 12.51 -0.06 -3.69
N GLU A 40 12.60 0.41 -2.45
CA GLU A 40 13.19 1.71 -2.12
C GLU A 40 14.65 1.76 -2.58
N SER A 41 15.44 0.71 -2.36
CA SER A 41 16.84 0.69 -2.80
C SER A 41 17.00 0.81 -4.32
N VAL A 42 16.17 0.12 -5.12
CA VAL A 42 16.26 0.18 -6.59
C VAL A 42 15.75 1.52 -7.10
N TYR A 43 14.55 1.95 -6.67
CA TYR A 43 13.96 3.18 -7.18
C TYR A 43 14.70 4.43 -6.70
N LEU A 44 15.27 4.45 -5.50
CA LEU A 44 16.03 5.61 -5.02
C LEU A 44 17.45 5.68 -5.61
N THR A 45 17.99 4.57 -6.14
CA THR A 45 19.31 4.57 -6.79
C THR A 45 19.23 4.80 -8.29
N GLN A 46 18.26 4.19 -8.97
CA GLN A 46 18.13 4.24 -10.43
C GLN A 46 17.11 5.29 -10.90
N TYR A 47 16.16 5.65 -10.04
CA TYR A 47 15.02 6.50 -10.38
C TYR A 47 14.77 7.54 -9.27
N ASN A 48 13.51 7.72 -8.87
CA ASN A 48 13.12 8.50 -7.71
C ASN A 48 11.72 8.06 -7.21
N GLU A 49 11.29 8.65 -6.09
CA GLU A 49 10.00 8.35 -5.45
C GLU A 49 8.78 8.68 -6.31
N PHE A 50 8.88 9.66 -7.23
CA PHE A 50 7.78 10.00 -8.13
C PHE A 50 7.50 8.85 -9.09
N ILE A 51 8.56 8.29 -9.70
CA ILE A 51 8.45 7.16 -10.64
C ILE A 51 7.84 5.96 -9.91
N LEU A 52 8.31 5.67 -8.69
CA LEU A 52 7.76 4.59 -7.86
C LEU A 52 6.25 4.76 -7.60
N LEU A 53 5.81 5.96 -7.20
CA LEU A 53 4.39 6.19 -6.97
C LEU A 53 3.56 6.01 -8.25
N HIS A 54 4.06 6.51 -9.38
CA HIS A 54 3.38 6.38 -10.67
C HIS A 54 3.22 4.91 -11.10
N ASP A 55 4.28 4.12 -10.96
CA ASP A 55 4.25 2.69 -11.30
C ASP A 55 3.34 1.91 -10.35
N LEU A 56 3.35 2.22 -9.05
CA LEU A 56 2.42 1.62 -8.09
C LEU A 56 0.96 1.92 -8.42
N ILE A 57 0.64 3.18 -8.71
CA ILE A 57 -0.73 3.59 -9.10
C ILE A 57 -1.14 2.83 -10.37
N LYS A 58 -0.27 2.81 -11.38
CA LYS A 58 -0.52 2.13 -12.65
C LYS A 58 -0.69 0.62 -12.45
N PHE A 59 0.11 -0.01 -11.60
CA PHE A 59 0.00 -1.43 -11.25
C PHE A 59 -1.34 -1.77 -10.57
N CYS A 60 -1.75 -0.93 -9.61
CA CYS A 60 -3.01 -1.08 -8.90
C CYS A 60 -4.21 -0.88 -9.85
N ASN A 61 -4.10 0.08 -10.76
CA ASN A 61 -5.15 0.50 -11.69
C ASN A 61 -5.05 -0.16 -13.08
N ASN A 62 -4.68 -1.44 -13.11
CA ASN A 62 -4.68 -2.28 -14.32
C ASN A 62 -3.92 -1.67 -15.52
N LYS A 63 -2.72 -1.17 -15.24
CA LYS A 63 -1.81 -0.52 -16.20
C LYS A 63 -2.34 0.80 -16.80
N LYS A 64 -3.40 1.37 -16.23
CA LYS A 64 -3.97 2.67 -16.64
C LYS A 64 -3.69 3.74 -15.61
N TYR A 65 -3.42 4.96 -16.06
CA TYR A 65 -3.47 6.09 -15.14
C TYR A 65 -4.92 6.32 -14.73
N PRO A 66 -5.17 6.55 -13.43
CA PRO A 66 -6.47 6.98 -12.99
C PRO A 66 -6.54 8.44 -13.47
N VAL A 67 -7.17 8.67 -14.63
CA VAL A 67 -7.38 10.02 -15.18
C VAL A 67 -8.83 10.43 -14.98
N PHE A 68 -9.75 9.51 -15.27
CA PHE A 68 -11.20 9.74 -15.14
C PHE A 68 -11.94 8.62 -14.41
N ASP A 69 -11.34 7.45 -14.27
CA ASP A 69 -12.00 6.29 -13.67
C ASP A 69 -10.99 5.38 -12.96
N ILE A 70 -11.50 4.66 -11.96
CA ILE A 70 -10.76 3.72 -11.13
C ILE A 70 -11.21 2.31 -11.53
N ASP A 71 -10.28 1.47 -11.91
CA ASP A 71 -10.59 0.07 -12.17
C ASP A 71 -11.07 -0.60 -10.88
N ILE A 72 -12.02 -1.52 -11.00
CA ILE A 72 -12.50 -2.39 -9.91
C ILE A 72 -11.32 -3.03 -9.17
N LYS A 73 -10.22 -3.36 -9.86
CA LYS A 73 -8.99 -3.85 -9.24
C LYS A 73 -8.42 -2.86 -8.21
N PHE A 74 -8.34 -1.58 -8.56
CA PHE A 74 -7.78 -0.56 -7.68
C PHE A 74 -8.72 -0.24 -6.53
N GLU A 75 -10.03 -0.16 -6.81
CA GLU A 75 -11.05 -0.02 -5.78
C GLU A 75 -10.98 -1.15 -4.74
N ASN A 76 -10.84 -2.41 -5.18
CA ASN A 76 -10.69 -3.55 -4.30
C ASN A 76 -9.43 -3.48 -3.42
N ILE A 77 -8.34 -2.90 -3.91
CA ILE A 77 -7.12 -2.68 -3.13
C ILE A 77 -7.38 -1.59 -2.08
N LEU A 78 -7.98 -0.47 -2.47
CA LEU A 78 -8.27 0.64 -1.57
C LEU A 78 -9.26 0.27 -0.47
N ASN A 79 -10.26 -0.57 -0.78
CA ASN A 79 -11.25 -1.09 0.17
C ASN A 79 -10.67 -2.03 1.24
N ARG A 80 -9.39 -2.39 1.16
CA ARG A 80 -8.68 -3.07 2.27
C ARG A 80 -8.33 -2.10 3.39
N SER A 81 -8.26 -0.80 3.11
CA SER A 81 -8.09 0.22 4.14
C SER A 81 -9.38 0.34 4.93
N PHE A 82 -9.28 0.21 6.26
CA PHE A 82 -10.41 0.44 7.17
C PHE A 82 -11.04 1.83 6.97
N ILE A 83 -10.21 2.84 6.71
CA ILE A 83 -10.67 4.22 6.53
C ILE A 83 -11.46 4.36 5.22
N ILE A 84 -10.93 3.83 4.11
CA ILE A 84 -11.52 4.02 2.78
C ILE A 84 -12.79 3.16 2.63
N LYS A 85 -12.77 1.93 3.14
CA LYS A 85 -13.92 1.02 3.11
C LYS A 85 -15.19 1.60 3.73
N ASN A 86 -15.02 2.43 4.75
CA ASN A 86 -16.13 3.03 5.49
C ASN A 86 -16.59 4.38 4.91
N MET A 87 -15.97 4.86 3.83
CA MET A 87 -16.43 6.05 3.12
C MET A 87 -17.62 5.71 2.22
N ASP A 88 -18.54 6.66 2.09
CA ASP A 88 -19.52 6.61 1.01
C ASP A 88 -18.83 6.77 -0.36
N ASP A 89 -19.52 6.36 -1.42
CA ASP A 89 -18.98 6.33 -2.78
C ASP A 89 -18.53 7.71 -3.27
N SER A 90 -19.25 8.78 -2.90
CA SER A 90 -18.90 10.16 -3.32
C SER A 90 -17.63 10.65 -2.63
N THR A 91 -17.50 10.40 -1.32
CA THR A 91 -16.31 10.73 -0.53
C THR A 91 -15.10 9.91 -0.99
N ARG A 92 -15.29 8.62 -1.28
CA ARG A 92 -14.23 7.74 -1.79
C ARG A 92 -13.71 8.24 -3.13
N THR A 93 -14.60 8.55 -4.07
CA THR A 93 -14.23 9.08 -5.39
C THR A 93 -13.47 10.40 -5.25
N HIS A 94 -13.97 11.31 -4.41
CA HIS A 94 -13.30 12.59 -4.14
C HIS A 94 -11.92 12.39 -3.51
N TYR A 95 -11.80 11.50 -2.52
CA TYR A 95 -10.54 11.17 -1.87
C TYR A 95 -9.51 10.67 -2.88
N ILE A 96 -9.91 9.76 -3.78
CA ILE A 96 -9.01 9.19 -4.78
C ILE A 96 -8.59 10.24 -5.80
N PHE A 97 -9.53 11.05 -6.28
CA PHE A 97 -9.24 12.15 -7.20
C PHE A 97 -8.22 13.12 -6.61
N ILE A 98 -8.41 13.57 -5.37
CA ILE A 98 -7.47 14.50 -4.72
C ILE A 98 -6.11 13.85 -4.51
N ASN A 99 -6.07 12.65 -3.92
CA ASN A 99 -4.81 12.05 -3.48
C ASN A 99 -4.01 11.38 -4.60
N TYR A 100 -4.67 10.83 -5.61
CA TYR A 100 -4.01 9.99 -6.63
C TYR A 100 -4.15 10.53 -8.07
N HIS A 101 -4.93 11.59 -8.30
CA HIS A 101 -4.95 12.29 -9.60
C HIS A 101 -4.36 13.70 -9.50
N ARG A 102 -4.97 14.57 -8.67
CA ARG A 102 -4.65 16.00 -8.63
C ARG A 102 -3.33 16.27 -7.94
N ASP A 103 -3.17 15.78 -6.72
CA ASP A 103 -2.04 16.13 -5.85
C ASP A 103 -1.00 15.02 -5.80
N MET A 104 -0.76 14.27 -6.87
CA MET A 104 0.13 13.09 -6.88
C MET A 104 1.49 13.36 -6.22
N ASN A 105 2.05 14.56 -6.44
CA ASN A 105 3.36 14.96 -5.97
C ASN A 105 3.43 15.33 -4.48
N PHE A 106 2.28 15.45 -3.79
CA PHE A 106 2.24 15.81 -2.38
C PHE A 106 2.26 14.57 -1.48
N HIS A 107 3.07 14.58 -0.42
CA HIS A 107 3.22 13.46 0.53
C HIS A 107 3.52 12.10 -0.14
N LEU A 108 4.42 12.08 -1.14
CA LEU A 108 4.81 10.89 -1.92
C LEU A 108 5.04 9.65 -1.04
N ASN A 109 5.96 9.76 -0.08
CA ASN A 109 6.31 8.69 0.85
C ASN A 109 5.10 8.08 1.57
N LYS A 110 4.18 8.93 2.03
CA LYS A 110 2.96 8.48 2.70
C LYS A 110 2.08 7.68 1.75
N LYS A 111 1.92 8.13 0.51
CA LYS A 111 1.09 7.47 -0.50
C LYS A 111 1.71 6.14 -0.95
N ILE A 112 3.02 6.11 -1.17
CA ILE A 112 3.78 4.89 -1.49
C ILE A 112 3.56 3.87 -0.38
N ARG A 113 3.78 4.25 0.89
CA ARG A 113 3.62 3.34 2.04
C ARG A 113 2.18 2.87 2.23
N ILE A 114 1.19 3.73 2.00
CA ILE A 114 -0.22 3.34 2.04
C ILE A 114 -0.52 2.32 0.94
N LEU A 115 -0.20 2.63 -0.32
CA LEU A 115 -0.47 1.72 -1.44
C LEU A 115 0.26 0.40 -1.27
N TRP A 116 1.54 0.44 -0.91
CA TRP A 116 2.35 -0.75 -0.63
C TRP A 116 1.76 -1.59 0.51
N GLY A 117 1.34 -0.96 1.61
CA GLY A 117 0.67 -1.61 2.74
C GLY A 117 -0.69 -2.22 2.42
N LEU A 118 -1.35 -1.78 1.35
CA LEU A 118 -2.61 -2.35 0.90
C LEU A 118 -2.42 -3.52 -0.06
N LEU A 119 -1.23 -3.73 -0.62
CA LEU A 119 -0.93 -4.85 -1.49
C LEU A 119 -0.67 -6.14 -0.68
N LEU A 120 -1.25 -7.24 -1.14
CA LEU A 120 -0.95 -8.57 -0.58
C LEU A 120 0.48 -8.99 -0.94
N PRO A 121 1.09 -9.93 -0.19
CA PRO A 121 2.45 -10.39 -0.46
C PRO A 121 2.68 -10.83 -1.92
N ASN A 122 1.75 -11.60 -2.50
CA ASN A 122 1.84 -12.03 -3.89
C ASN A 122 1.75 -10.87 -4.90
N GLN A 123 1.00 -9.82 -4.59
CA GLN A 123 0.91 -8.62 -5.42
C GLN A 123 2.18 -7.78 -5.32
N ARG A 124 2.81 -7.71 -4.14
CA ARG A 124 4.13 -7.07 -3.93
C ARG A 124 5.21 -7.82 -4.71
N SER A 125 5.25 -9.14 -4.62
CA SER A 125 6.17 -9.96 -5.43
C SER A 125 5.93 -9.78 -6.94
N HIS A 126 4.67 -9.72 -7.38
CA HIS A 126 4.37 -9.48 -8.80
C HIS A 126 4.82 -8.10 -9.27
N PHE A 127 4.66 -7.06 -8.44
CA PHE A 127 5.16 -5.73 -8.72
C PHE A 127 6.69 -5.73 -8.87
N ILE A 128 7.41 -6.33 -7.92
CA ILE A 128 8.88 -6.43 -7.95
C ILE A 128 9.34 -7.18 -9.20
N ASN A 129 8.74 -8.34 -9.50
CA ASN A 129 9.16 -9.13 -10.66
C ASN A 129 9.00 -8.33 -11.96
N TYR A 130 7.87 -7.65 -12.14
CA TYR A 130 7.56 -6.93 -13.38
C TYR A 130 8.33 -5.60 -13.53
N HIS A 131 8.57 -4.87 -12.44
CA HIS A 131 9.14 -3.51 -12.49
C HIS A 131 10.61 -3.42 -12.07
N ILE A 132 11.17 -4.50 -11.51
CA ILE A 132 12.56 -4.52 -11.06
C ILE A 132 13.29 -5.65 -11.74
N LEU A 133 12.78 -6.88 -11.73
CA LEU A 133 13.53 -8.04 -12.20
C LEU A 133 13.45 -8.24 -13.73
N GLU A 134 12.32 -7.94 -14.37
CA GLU A 134 12.19 -8.00 -15.84
C GLU A 134 13.09 -7.01 -16.59
N ASP A 135 13.64 -5.98 -15.92
CA ASP A 135 14.60 -5.03 -16.49
C ASP A 135 16.05 -5.53 -16.51
N PHE A 136 16.34 -6.71 -15.92
CA PHE A 136 17.69 -7.30 -15.85
C PHE A 136 17.94 -8.48 -16.81
N ASP A 137 16.99 -8.81 -17.68
CA ASP A 137 17.12 -9.80 -18.78
C ASP A 137 17.27 -9.11 -20.16
#